data_AF-A0A9Q9ES69-F1
#
_entry.id   AF-A0A9Q9ES69-F1
#
_cell.length_a   1.000
_cell.length_b   1.000
_cell.length_c   1.000
_cell.angle_alpha   90.00
_cell.angle_beta   90.00
_cell.angle_gamma   90.00
#
_symmetry.space_group_name_H-M   'P 1'
#
loop_
_entity.id
_entity.type
_entity.pdbx_description
1 polymer ?
#
loop_
_entity_poly.entity_id
_entity_poly.type
_entity_poly.pdbx_seq_one_letter_code
_entity_poly.pdbx_strand_id
1 'polypeptide(L)'
;MIKRFFLLFMLVLGLFASCSGMIEQPGFVSIFSGADGNITLKNIEQSQDNGITLVFEGEVKNIRAHALRGNSTEELVCNIQEAASGENIQAKTVFKITPIANFEIGEDFKICGQVDSALNQCLDFELPFKAANNNPAELVFSSLKIGSASKPGFIKLLVKKSGNLFGLTLVNAGNSKDRDYVFPPFEAKKGSIIVCYWFLPLDGSEPADGTLVSSNDCEALETGEKAFCFWGRVKKFSPKKTNAVTIKQPYTGELQDAVLFRNPKDEDWGVPEIEQAASEAIDAGVWNPDGEVLNAVQANITPTKILKRISLETIKHNAADWILTK
;
A
#
# COMPACT_ATOMS: atom_id res chain seq x y z
N MET A 1 48.84 17.26 -37.29
CA MET A 1 48.39 17.76 -35.96
C MET A 1 46.87 17.78 -35.97
N ILE A 2 46.25 16.69 -35.51
CA ILE A 2 44.78 16.50 -35.55
C ILE A 2 44.33 16.28 -34.10
N LYS A 3 43.65 17.27 -33.54
CA LYS A 3 43.01 17.18 -32.21
C LYS A 3 41.70 16.41 -32.38
N ARG A 4 41.66 15.18 -31.85
CA ARG A 4 40.43 14.39 -31.73
C ARG A 4 39.68 14.89 -30.49
N PHE A 5 38.52 15.51 -30.71
CA PHE A 5 37.53 15.80 -29.68
C PHE A 5 36.71 14.52 -29.48
N PHE A 6 36.84 13.90 -28.30
CA PHE A 6 36.03 12.77 -27.87
C PHE A 6 34.78 13.33 -27.19
N LEU A 7 33.61 13.18 -27.81
CA LEU A 7 32.33 13.57 -27.23
C LEU A 7 31.50 12.29 -27.10
N LEU A 8 31.45 11.79 -25.87
CA LEU A 8 30.74 10.59 -25.45
C LEU A 8 29.24 10.91 -25.40
N PHE A 9 28.47 10.39 -26.35
CA PHE A 9 27.00 10.45 -26.31
C PHE A 9 26.50 9.28 -25.45
N MET A 10 26.20 9.55 -24.17
CA MET A 10 25.48 8.62 -23.30
C MET A 10 24.00 8.62 -23.69
N LEU A 11 23.59 7.57 -24.40
CA LEU A 11 22.20 7.27 -24.71
C LEU A 11 21.56 6.58 -23.49
N VAL A 12 20.86 7.35 -22.66
CA VAL A 12 20.01 6.81 -21.58
C VAL A 12 18.69 6.36 -22.20
N LEU A 13 18.56 5.07 -22.48
CA LEU A 13 17.29 4.42 -22.79
C LEU A 13 16.54 4.21 -21.46
N GLY A 14 15.62 5.13 -21.16
CA GLY A 14 14.64 4.97 -20.09
C GLY A 14 13.58 3.95 -20.50
N LEU A 15 13.67 2.74 -19.95
CA LEU A 15 12.57 1.79 -19.95
C LEU A 15 11.72 2.05 -18.71
N PHE A 16 10.51 2.57 -18.96
CA PHE A 16 9.44 2.66 -17.98
C PHE A 16 8.97 1.24 -17.64
N ALA A 17 9.32 0.76 -16.46
CA ALA A 17 8.73 -0.42 -15.85
C ALA A 17 7.65 0.01 -14.86
N SER A 18 6.50 -0.64 -15.00
CA SER A 18 5.23 -0.47 -14.31
C SER A 18 5.37 -0.44 -12.78
N CYS A 19 4.74 0.55 -12.14
CA CYS A 19 4.65 0.67 -10.68
C CYS A 19 3.58 -0.27 -10.11
N SER A 20 3.94 -1.51 -9.82
CA SER A 20 3.24 -2.29 -8.80
C SER A 20 3.64 -1.73 -7.43
N GLY A 21 2.64 -1.40 -6.60
CA GLY A 21 2.81 -0.72 -5.32
C GLY A 21 3.87 -1.39 -4.45
N MET A 22 5.00 -0.72 -4.30
CA MET A 22 6.04 -1.14 -3.36
C MET A 22 5.59 -0.71 -1.97
N ILE A 23 5.32 -1.68 -1.09
CA ILE A 23 5.65 -1.54 0.32
C ILE A 23 7.06 -0.96 0.36
N GLU A 24 7.26 0.19 1.03
CA GLU A 24 8.57 0.83 1.15
C GLU A 24 9.63 -0.24 1.43
N GLN A 25 10.49 -0.47 0.44
CA GLN A 25 11.60 -1.40 0.58
C GLN A 25 12.40 -0.95 1.81
N PRO A 26 12.75 -1.88 2.72
CA PRO A 26 13.52 -1.52 3.88
C PRO A 26 14.81 -0.81 3.47
N GLY A 27 15.03 0.39 4.04
CA GLY A 27 16.23 1.17 3.82
C GLY A 27 17.46 0.34 4.17
N PHE A 28 18.34 0.15 3.18
CA PHE A 28 19.57 -0.62 3.31
C PHE A 28 20.40 -0.17 4.51
N VAL A 29 20.75 -1.12 5.38
CA VAL A 29 21.92 -1.02 6.23
C VAL A 29 22.86 -2.15 5.80
N SER A 30 23.97 -1.76 5.16
CA SER A 30 25.04 -2.58 4.58
C SER A 30 24.88 -2.91 3.09
N ILE A 31 25.69 -2.20 2.30
CA ILE A 31 25.91 -2.43 0.87
C ILE A 31 26.79 -3.68 0.76
N PHE A 32 26.28 -4.78 0.21
CA PHE A 32 27.12 -5.88 -0.26
C PHE A 32 27.87 -5.47 -1.54
N SER A 33 28.84 -4.59 -1.39
CA SER A 33 29.93 -4.45 -2.35
C SER A 33 31.17 -5.00 -1.67
N GLY A 34 31.33 -6.32 -1.70
CA GLY A 34 32.65 -6.91 -1.50
C GLY A 34 33.63 -6.29 -2.48
N ALA A 35 34.92 -6.28 -2.14
CA ALA A 35 35.98 -5.63 -2.92
C ALA A 35 36.04 -6.04 -4.40
N ASP A 36 35.36 -7.13 -4.79
CA ASP A 36 35.40 -7.73 -6.13
C ASP A 36 34.03 -7.89 -6.83
N GLY A 37 32.94 -7.34 -6.29
CA GLY A 37 31.65 -7.24 -7.01
C GLY A 37 30.90 -8.53 -7.37
N ASN A 38 31.28 -9.69 -6.79
CA ASN A 38 30.79 -11.00 -7.26
C ASN A 38 29.46 -11.48 -6.65
N ILE A 39 28.95 -10.89 -5.56
CA ILE A 39 27.64 -11.21 -5.01
C ILE A 39 26.89 -9.93 -4.71
N THR A 40 25.68 -9.80 -5.26
CA THR A 40 24.79 -8.64 -5.03
C THR A 40 23.38 -9.12 -4.71
N LEU A 41 22.79 -8.64 -3.61
CA LEU A 41 21.37 -8.84 -3.34
C LEU A 41 20.55 -7.97 -4.30
N LYS A 42 19.80 -8.60 -5.21
CA LYS A 42 19.03 -7.93 -6.27
C LYS A 42 17.58 -7.70 -5.90
N ASN A 43 16.99 -8.63 -5.17
CA ASN A 43 15.58 -8.55 -4.82
C ASN A 43 15.34 -9.15 -3.44
N ILE A 44 14.36 -8.57 -2.75
CA ILE A 44 13.86 -8.98 -1.45
C ILE A 44 12.34 -8.93 -1.54
N GLU A 45 11.69 -10.05 -1.26
CA GLU A 45 10.23 -10.15 -1.23
C GLU A 45 9.79 -10.82 0.06
N GLN A 46 8.78 -10.25 0.72
CA GLN A 46 8.14 -10.83 1.90
C GLN A 46 6.78 -11.41 1.50
N SER A 47 6.54 -12.68 1.84
CA SER A 47 5.23 -13.32 1.71
C SER A 47 4.37 -13.13 2.96
N GLN A 48 3.07 -13.43 2.83
CA GLN A 48 2.07 -13.24 3.89
C GLN A 48 2.32 -14.10 5.15
N ASP A 49 3.13 -15.15 5.04
CA ASP A 49 3.59 -16.02 6.13
C ASP A 49 4.89 -15.52 6.79
N ASN A 50 5.36 -14.30 6.48
CA ASN A 50 6.67 -13.76 6.86
C ASN A 50 7.87 -14.51 6.27
N GLY A 51 7.66 -15.33 5.25
CA GLY A 51 8.75 -15.86 4.43
C GLY A 51 9.44 -14.74 3.66
N ILE A 52 10.77 -14.67 3.75
CA ILE A 52 11.60 -13.70 3.05
C ILE A 52 12.35 -14.41 1.93
N THR A 53 12.09 -14.00 0.69
CA THR A 53 12.82 -14.45 -0.49
C THR A 53 13.94 -13.48 -0.78
N LEU A 54 15.18 -13.96 -0.76
CA LEU A 54 16.37 -13.22 -1.14
C LEU A 54 16.89 -13.72 -2.49
N VAL A 55 17.05 -12.82 -3.44
CA VAL A 55 17.58 -13.13 -4.79
C VAL A 55 18.95 -12.48 -4.94
N PHE A 56 19.98 -13.30 -5.04
CA PHE A 56 21.35 -12.85 -5.27
C PHE A 56 21.73 -12.99 -6.74
N GLU A 57 22.48 -12.02 -7.27
CA GLU A 57 23.31 -12.18 -8.46
C GLU A 57 24.69 -12.64 -8.01
N GLY A 58 25.16 -13.77 -8.56
CA GLY A 58 26.37 -14.43 -8.13
C GLY A 58 26.11 -15.75 -7.39
N GLU A 59 27.16 -16.55 -7.26
CA GLU A 59 27.11 -17.85 -6.59
C GLU A 59 27.27 -17.69 -5.07
N VAL A 60 26.19 -17.97 -4.33
CA VAL A 60 26.21 -18.06 -2.87
C VAL A 60 26.34 -19.53 -2.48
N LYS A 61 27.40 -19.88 -1.76
CA LYS A 61 27.64 -21.27 -1.32
C LYS A 61 26.77 -21.68 -0.14
N ASN A 62 26.54 -20.73 0.76
CA ASN A 62 25.83 -20.99 2.00
C ASN A 62 25.26 -19.68 2.57
N ILE A 63 24.17 -19.80 3.31
CA ILE A 63 23.58 -18.70 4.06
C ILE A 63 23.20 -19.18 5.46
N ARG A 64 23.49 -18.33 6.45
CA ARG A 64 23.06 -18.50 7.83
C ARG A 64 22.22 -17.30 8.20
N ALA A 65 21.08 -17.52 8.82
CA ALA A 65 20.17 -16.43 9.18
C ALA A 65 19.40 -16.76 10.47
N HIS A 66 19.13 -15.72 11.24
CA HIS A 66 18.22 -15.73 12.38
C HIS A 66 17.33 -14.49 12.33
N ALA A 67 16.23 -14.50 13.07
CA ALA A 67 15.35 -13.35 13.21
C ALA A 67 15.53 -12.68 14.58
N LEU A 68 15.41 -11.36 14.64
CA LEU A 68 15.37 -10.58 15.88
C LEU A 68 14.04 -9.83 15.96
N ARG A 69 13.40 -9.86 17.13
CA ARG A 69 12.15 -9.11 17.40
C ARG A 69 12.49 -7.68 17.82
N GLY A 70 12.03 -6.68 17.08
CA GLY A 70 12.29 -5.26 17.36
C GLY A 70 13.77 -4.98 17.62
N ASN A 71 14.08 -4.53 18.85
CA ASN A 71 15.45 -4.27 19.32
C ASN A 71 15.99 -5.36 20.28
N SER A 72 15.34 -6.53 20.32
CA SER A 72 15.78 -7.67 21.12
C SER A 72 17.10 -8.23 20.60
N THR A 73 17.90 -8.81 21.49
CA THR A 73 19.11 -9.58 21.16
C THR A 73 18.85 -11.09 21.13
N GLU A 74 17.60 -11.52 21.35
CA GLU A 74 17.22 -12.92 21.29
C GLU A 74 17.14 -13.39 19.83
N GLU A 75 18.02 -14.32 19.47
CA GLU A 75 18.06 -14.93 18.14
C GLU A 75 16.95 -15.99 18.00
N LEU A 76 16.02 -15.73 17.09
CA LEU A 76 14.94 -16.64 16.73
C LEU A 76 15.37 -17.47 15.52
N VAL A 77 15.17 -18.78 15.60
CA VAL A 77 15.57 -19.73 14.56
C VAL A 77 14.77 -19.50 13.27
N CYS A 78 15.45 -19.57 12.13
CA CYS A 78 14.86 -19.53 10.80
C CYS A 78 15.02 -20.87 10.07
N ASN A 79 14.00 -21.27 9.33
CA ASN A 79 14.13 -22.27 8.29
C ASN A 79 14.70 -21.61 7.02
N ILE A 80 15.68 -22.25 6.40
CA ILE A 80 16.35 -21.75 5.20
C ILE A 80 16.22 -22.81 4.12
N GLN A 81 15.73 -22.41 2.95
CA GLN A 81 15.60 -23.27 1.79
C GLN A 81 16.22 -22.57 0.58
N GLU A 82 17.10 -23.27 -0.13
CA GLU A 82 17.56 -22.83 -1.45
C GLU A 82 16.50 -23.21 -2.49
N ALA A 83 16.06 -22.23 -3.29
CA ALA A 83 15.11 -22.45 -4.37
C ALA A 83 15.88 -22.57 -5.70
N ALA A 84 15.48 -23.54 -6.53
CA ALA A 84 16.09 -23.73 -7.84
C ALA A 84 15.87 -22.50 -8.73
N SER A 85 16.95 -21.96 -9.28
CA SER A 85 16.93 -20.83 -10.21
C SER A 85 16.19 -21.21 -11.49
N GLY A 86 15.13 -20.48 -11.86
CA GLY A 86 14.51 -20.63 -13.17
C GLY A 86 15.51 -20.40 -14.32
N GLU A 87 15.22 -20.96 -15.50
CA GLU A 87 16.11 -21.22 -16.66
C GLU A 87 16.85 -20.03 -17.32
N ASN A 88 17.03 -18.87 -16.67
CA ASN A 88 17.72 -17.72 -17.25
C ASN A 88 19.19 -17.57 -16.81
N ILE A 89 20.06 -17.31 -17.80
CA ILE A 89 21.51 -17.53 -17.85
C ILE A 89 22.35 -16.44 -17.14
N GLN A 90 21.97 -16.06 -15.93
CA GLN A 90 22.88 -15.41 -14.98
C GLN A 90 22.69 -16.15 -13.66
N ALA A 91 23.77 -16.67 -13.06
CA ALA A 91 23.70 -17.46 -11.83
C ALA A 91 23.00 -16.66 -10.72
N LYS A 92 21.69 -16.88 -10.58
CA LYS A 92 20.86 -16.27 -9.56
C LYS A 92 20.68 -17.30 -8.47
N THR A 93 21.25 -17.04 -7.29
CA THR A 93 21.01 -17.91 -6.13
C THR A 93 19.83 -17.35 -5.35
N VAL A 94 18.84 -18.20 -5.04
CA VAL A 94 17.60 -17.78 -4.37
C VAL A 94 17.46 -18.54 -3.07
N PHE A 95 17.25 -17.80 -1.97
CA PHE A 95 16.96 -18.39 -0.67
C PHE A 95 15.62 -17.91 -0.15
N LYS A 96 14.82 -18.84 0.39
CA LYS A 96 13.66 -18.54 1.22
C LYS A 96 14.05 -18.73 2.68
N ILE A 97 13.96 -17.66 3.46
CA ILE A 97 14.20 -17.62 4.91
C ILE A 97 12.85 -17.43 5.58
N THR A 98 12.45 -18.35 6.46
CA THR A 98 11.18 -18.26 7.18
C THR A 98 11.43 -18.36 8.68
N PRO A 99 11.19 -17.30 9.46
CA PRO A 99 11.25 -17.38 10.92
C PRO A 99 10.30 -18.46 11.45
N ILE A 100 10.76 -19.26 12.41
CA ILE A 100 9.91 -20.27 13.07
C ILE A 100 9.00 -19.61 14.12
N ALA A 101 9.43 -18.49 14.68
CA ALA A 101 8.67 -17.74 15.66
C ALA A 101 7.46 -17.04 15.04
N ASN A 102 6.39 -16.92 15.82
CA ASN A 102 5.22 -16.11 15.45
C ASN A 102 5.42 -14.66 15.87
N PHE A 103 5.04 -13.73 14.99
CA PHE A 103 5.05 -12.29 15.23
C PHE A 103 3.63 -11.74 15.21
N GLU A 104 3.36 -10.72 16.00
CA GLU A 104 2.09 -9.99 15.96
C GLU A 104 1.99 -9.19 14.66
N ILE A 105 0.78 -8.99 14.12
CA ILE A 105 0.62 -8.27 12.84
C ILE A 105 1.18 -6.84 12.95
N GLY A 106 2.10 -6.50 12.06
CA GLY A 106 2.80 -5.21 12.01
C GLY A 106 3.91 -5.02 13.04
N GLU A 107 4.22 -6.05 13.83
CA GLU A 107 5.37 -6.08 14.73
C GLU A 107 6.67 -5.94 13.94
N ASP A 108 7.58 -5.09 14.43
CA ASP A 108 8.91 -4.95 13.85
C ASP A 108 9.77 -6.19 14.13
N PHE A 109 10.41 -6.70 13.09
CA PHE A 109 11.42 -7.73 13.21
C PHE A 109 12.53 -7.51 12.18
N LYS A 110 13.65 -8.21 12.33
CA LYS A 110 14.76 -8.16 11.39
C LYS A 110 15.21 -9.56 11.05
N ILE A 111 15.68 -9.78 9.83
CA ILE A 111 16.48 -10.96 9.48
C ILE A 111 17.94 -10.53 9.45
N CYS A 112 18.74 -11.17 10.28
CA CYS A 112 20.18 -10.98 10.35
C CYS A 112 20.86 -12.26 9.91
N GLY A 113 22.01 -12.14 9.25
CA GLY A 113 22.69 -13.33 8.76
C GLY A 113 24.03 -13.08 8.10
N GLN A 114 24.63 -14.17 7.65
CA GLN A 114 25.90 -14.21 6.95
C GLN A 114 25.73 -14.98 5.64
N VAL A 115 26.33 -14.48 4.57
CA VAL A 115 26.37 -15.09 3.25
C VAL A 115 27.82 -15.46 2.93
N ASP A 116 28.05 -16.73 2.59
CA ASP A 116 29.37 -17.24 2.20
C ASP A 116 29.47 -17.29 0.67
N SER A 117 30.48 -16.60 0.12
CA SER A 117 30.74 -16.57 -1.33
C SER A 117 31.60 -17.73 -1.80
N ALA A 118 31.55 -18.00 -3.11
CA ALA A 118 32.44 -18.97 -3.75
C ALA A 118 33.93 -18.69 -3.53
N LEU A 119 34.31 -17.43 -3.28
CA LEU A 119 35.67 -16.95 -3.06
C LEU A 119 36.06 -16.85 -1.57
N ASN A 120 35.33 -17.54 -0.68
CA ASN A 120 35.55 -17.54 0.77
C ASN A 120 35.41 -16.15 1.43
N GLN A 121 34.63 -15.25 0.84
CA GLN A 121 34.23 -14.01 1.49
C GLN A 121 32.95 -14.28 2.30
N CYS A 122 32.92 -13.87 3.57
CA CYS A 122 31.75 -13.90 4.43
C CYS A 122 31.20 -12.47 4.53
N LEU A 123 29.92 -12.29 4.24
CA LEU A 123 29.27 -10.99 4.18
C LEU A 123 28.04 -10.97 5.11
N ASP A 124 27.97 -10.00 6.03
CA ASP A 124 26.88 -9.85 6.99
C ASP A 124 25.74 -8.97 6.45
N PHE A 125 24.48 -9.37 6.69
CA PHE A 125 23.30 -8.53 6.45
C PHE A 125 22.43 -8.38 7.68
N GLU A 126 21.70 -7.26 7.69
CA GLU A 126 20.56 -7.00 8.55
C GLU A 126 19.45 -6.34 7.70
N LEU A 127 18.28 -6.99 7.64
CA LEU A 127 17.15 -6.54 6.84
C LEU A 127 15.92 -6.34 7.75
N PRO A 128 15.40 -5.10 7.89
CA PRO A 128 14.22 -4.84 8.70
C PRO A 128 12.92 -5.20 7.97
N PHE A 129 11.94 -5.68 8.72
CA PHE A 129 10.62 -6.07 8.24
C PHE A 129 9.54 -5.74 9.27
N LYS A 130 8.30 -5.70 8.81
CA LYS A 130 7.12 -5.72 9.66
C LYS A 130 6.36 -7.01 9.43
N ALA A 131 5.89 -7.62 10.50
CA ALA A 131 5.17 -8.88 10.45
C ALA A 131 3.86 -8.74 9.67
N ALA A 132 3.60 -9.74 8.84
CA ALA A 132 2.61 -9.65 7.81
C ALA A 132 1.17 -9.75 8.31
N ASN A 133 0.27 -9.08 7.60
CA ASN A 133 -1.15 -9.21 7.82
C ASN A 133 -1.69 -10.50 7.16
N ASN A 134 -1.69 -11.59 7.92
CA ASN A 134 -2.24 -12.88 7.52
C ASN A 134 -3.76 -13.00 7.70
N ASN A 135 -4.41 -11.97 8.24
CA ASN A 135 -5.85 -11.93 8.46
C ASN A 135 -6.42 -10.54 8.13
N PRO A 136 -6.36 -10.09 6.85
CA PRO A 136 -6.82 -8.77 6.48
C PRO A 136 -8.34 -8.63 6.69
N ALA A 137 -8.74 -7.48 7.23
CA ALA A 137 -10.16 -7.09 7.23
C ALA A 137 -10.63 -6.79 5.81
N GLU A 138 -11.94 -6.94 5.59
CA GLU A 138 -12.59 -6.55 4.33
C GLU A 138 -13.38 -5.27 4.57
N LEU A 139 -13.02 -4.20 3.85
CA LEU A 139 -13.61 -2.88 3.94
C LEU A 139 -14.42 -2.57 2.68
N VAL A 140 -15.56 -1.93 2.85
CA VAL A 140 -16.34 -1.37 1.73
C VAL A 140 -16.62 0.10 1.96
N PHE A 141 -16.63 0.87 0.88
CA PHE A 141 -16.97 2.28 0.93
C PHE A 141 -18.43 2.49 1.30
N SER A 142 -18.67 3.31 2.31
CA SER A 142 -20.01 3.70 2.76
C SER A 142 -20.35 5.13 2.36
N SER A 143 -19.44 6.06 2.57
CA SER A 143 -19.61 7.43 2.11
C SER A 143 -18.27 8.14 1.96
N LEU A 144 -18.25 9.21 1.19
CA LEU A 144 -17.10 10.08 1.06
C LEU A 144 -17.52 11.52 0.91
N LYS A 145 -16.67 12.42 1.38
CA LYS A 145 -16.85 13.87 1.28
C LYS A 145 -15.52 14.47 0.87
N ILE A 146 -15.53 15.30 -0.17
CA ILE A 146 -14.34 16.09 -0.49
C ILE A 146 -14.18 17.20 0.54
N GLY A 147 -12.97 17.43 1.00
CA GLY A 147 -12.67 18.51 1.93
C GLY A 147 -12.51 19.88 1.24
N SER A 148 -12.17 20.87 2.05
CA SER A 148 -11.59 22.15 1.65
C SER A 148 -10.44 22.50 2.59
N ALA A 149 -9.77 23.61 2.36
CA ALA A 149 -8.76 24.13 3.29
C ALA A 149 -9.33 24.47 4.68
N SER A 150 -10.65 24.60 4.82
CA SER A 150 -11.33 24.98 6.07
C SER A 150 -12.28 23.92 6.62
N LYS A 151 -12.51 22.81 5.89
CA LYS A 151 -13.35 21.69 6.32
C LYS A 151 -12.73 20.37 5.89
N PRO A 152 -12.39 19.45 6.81
CA PRO A 152 -11.83 18.17 6.42
C PRO A 152 -12.79 17.37 5.55
N GLY A 153 -12.21 16.71 4.55
CA GLY A 153 -12.90 15.66 3.81
C GLY A 153 -12.65 14.33 4.52
N PHE A 154 -13.53 13.38 4.28
CA PHE A 154 -13.41 12.06 4.89
C PHE A 154 -13.85 10.97 3.93
N ILE A 155 -13.44 9.76 4.27
CA ILE A 155 -13.92 8.51 3.68
C ILE A 155 -14.41 7.64 4.83
N LYS A 156 -15.68 7.26 4.77
CA LYS A 156 -16.32 6.34 5.71
C LYS A 156 -16.38 4.95 5.08
N LEU A 157 -15.88 3.97 5.82
CA LEU A 157 -15.82 2.57 5.44
C LEU A 157 -16.59 1.73 6.46
N LEU A 158 -17.18 0.63 5.99
CA LEU A 158 -17.75 -0.41 6.84
C LEU A 158 -16.88 -1.66 6.79
N VAL A 159 -16.61 -2.26 7.95
CA VAL A 159 -15.91 -3.54 8.05
C VAL A 159 -16.89 -4.68 7.75
N LYS A 160 -16.78 -5.31 6.58
CA LYS A 160 -17.62 -6.45 6.15
C LYS A 160 -17.15 -7.78 6.73
N LYS A 161 -15.85 -7.94 6.91
CA LYS A 161 -15.20 -9.10 7.53
C LYS A 161 -14.20 -8.62 8.58
N SER A 162 -14.27 -9.19 9.78
CA SER A 162 -13.30 -8.91 10.84
C SER A 162 -11.88 -9.28 10.42
N GLY A 163 -10.90 -8.54 10.91
CA GLY A 163 -9.48 -8.79 10.66
C GLY A 163 -8.63 -7.58 11.03
N ASN A 164 -7.36 -7.61 10.68
CA ASN A 164 -6.44 -6.51 10.92
C ASN A 164 -6.41 -5.55 9.72
N LEU A 165 -6.29 -4.25 9.96
CA LEU A 165 -6.18 -3.24 8.90
C LEU A 165 -4.75 -3.08 8.37
N PHE A 166 -3.73 -3.62 9.04
CA PHE A 166 -2.33 -3.37 8.73
C PHE A 166 -2.01 -3.56 7.24
N GLY A 167 -1.43 -2.53 6.65
CA GLY A 167 -0.96 -2.56 5.26
C GLY A 167 -2.06 -2.50 4.21
N LEU A 168 -3.35 -2.46 4.58
CA LEU A 168 -4.39 -2.07 3.63
C LEU A 168 -4.09 -0.64 3.15
N THR A 169 -4.26 -0.40 1.86
CA THR A 169 -3.93 0.89 1.25
C THR A 169 -5.17 1.52 0.65
N LEU A 170 -5.53 2.70 1.16
CA LEU A 170 -6.56 3.55 0.59
C LEU A 170 -5.90 4.47 -0.44
N VAL A 171 -6.22 4.27 -1.71
CA VAL A 171 -5.60 4.98 -2.85
C VAL A 171 -6.54 6.06 -3.35
N ASN A 172 -6.01 7.27 -3.52
CA ASN A 172 -6.69 8.41 -4.13
C ASN A 172 -5.97 8.78 -5.43
N ALA A 173 -6.42 8.22 -6.55
CA ALA A 173 -5.70 8.27 -7.83
C ALA A 173 -5.51 9.69 -8.38
N GLY A 174 -6.47 10.57 -8.13
CA GLY A 174 -6.48 11.94 -8.63
C GLY A 174 -5.55 12.90 -7.89
N ASN A 175 -5.12 12.56 -6.68
CA ASN A 175 -4.04 13.28 -6.03
C ASN A 175 -2.72 12.84 -6.67
N SER A 176 -1.70 13.68 -6.85
CA SER A 176 -0.39 13.23 -7.40
C SER A 176 0.72 13.17 -6.35
N LYS A 177 0.46 13.72 -5.16
CA LYS A 177 1.36 13.70 -4.00
C LYS A 177 0.61 13.07 -2.84
N ASP A 178 1.21 12.13 -2.12
CA ASP A 178 0.58 11.46 -0.98
C ASP A 178 -0.78 10.86 -1.38
N ARG A 179 -0.76 10.02 -2.44
CA ARG A 179 -1.93 9.34 -3.00
C ARG A 179 -2.57 8.36 -2.03
N ASP A 180 -1.73 7.78 -1.19
CA ASP A 180 -2.03 6.55 -0.49
C ASP A 180 -2.04 6.78 1.01
N TYR A 181 -3.02 6.20 1.69
CA TYR A 181 -3.00 6.04 3.14
C TYR A 181 -2.87 4.55 3.45
N VAL A 182 -1.79 4.18 4.15
CA VAL A 182 -1.53 2.81 4.60
C VAL A 182 -1.97 2.68 6.05
N PHE A 183 -2.89 1.77 6.31
CA PHE A 183 -3.42 1.57 7.66
C PHE A 183 -2.36 0.99 8.61
N PRO A 184 -2.28 1.50 9.85
CA PRO A 184 -1.45 0.89 10.89
C PRO A 184 -2.08 -0.42 11.40
N PRO A 185 -1.37 -1.19 12.23
CA PRO A 185 -1.93 -2.36 12.89
C PRO A 185 -3.14 -1.99 13.73
N PHE A 186 -4.28 -2.59 13.40
CA PHE A 186 -5.53 -2.34 14.08
C PHE A 186 -6.52 -3.49 13.88
N GLU A 187 -6.97 -4.10 14.97
CA GLU A 187 -7.97 -5.17 14.94
C GLU A 187 -9.38 -4.61 14.77
N ALA A 188 -9.96 -4.81 13.59
CA ALA A 188 -11.29 -4.35 13.24
C ALA A 188 -12.31 -5.49 13.32
N LYS A 189 -13.42 -5.23 14.01
CA LYS A 189 -14.57 -6.15 14.07
C LYS A 189 -15.54 -5.87 12.93
N LYS A 190 -16.15 -6.93 12.38
CA LYS A 190 -17.27 -6.83 11.44
C LYS A 190 -18.36 -5.92 12.01
N GLY A 191 -18.85 -5.00 11.17
CA GLY A 191 -19.85 -3.99 11.54
C GLY A 191 -19.26 -2.71 12.12
N SER A 192 -17.98 -2.67 12.46
CA SER A 192 -17.32 -1.42 12.86
C SER A 192 -17.26 -0.43 11.70
N ILE A 193 -17.36 0.85 12.03
CA ILE A 193 -17.19 1.96 11.10
C ILE A 193 -15.77 2.48 11.24
N ILE A 194 -15.10 2.67 10.10
CA ILE A 194 -13.78 3.30 10.01
C ILE A 194 -13.95 4.62 9.27
N VAL A 195 -13.41 5.70 9.82
CA VAL A 195 -13.42 7.02 9.17
C VAL A 195 -11.98 7.45 8.94
N CYS A 196 -11.62 7.67 7.67
CA CYS A 196 -10.31 8.15 7.27
C CYS A 196 -10.40 9.60 6.86
N TYR A 197 -9.59 10.44 7.49
CA TYR A 197 -9.37 11.83 7.11
C TYR A 197 -8.06 11.92 6.35
N TRP A 198 -8.02 12.66 5.23
CA TRP A 198 -6.81 12.76 4.41
C TRP A 198 -5.74 13.68 5.00
N PHE A 199 -6.13 14.58 5.91
CA PHE A 199 -5.25 15.54 6.53
C PHE A 199 -5.60 15.74 7.99
N LEU A 200 -4.62 16.22 8.75
CA LEU A 200 -4.74 16.50 10.17
C LEU A 200 -5.83 17.55 10.46
N PRO A 201 -6.44 17.51 11.66
CA PRO A 201 -7.32 18.57 12.13
C PRO A 201 -6.75 19.99 11.93
N LEU A 202 -7.63 20.93 11.58
CA LEU A 202 -7.24 22.31 11.29
C LEU A 202 -6.83 23.11 12.54
N ASP A 203 -7.16 22.60 13.72
CA ASP A 203 -6.72 23.16 15.00
C ASP A 203 -5.26 22.79 15.35
N GLY A 204 -4.60 21.99 14.51
CA GLY A 204 -3.23 21.54 14.69
C GLY A 204 -3.08 20.36 15.65
N SER A 205 -4.19 19.75 16.09
CA SER A 205 -4.14 18.53 16.88
C SER A 205 -3.65 17.33 16.05
N GLU A 206 -2.99 16.38 16.71
CA GLU A 206 -2.53 15.12 16.12
C GLU A 206 -3.18 13.95 16.88
N PRO A 207 -4.47 13.69 16.65
CA PRO A 207 -5.17 12.59 17.30
C PRO A 207 -4.55 11.23 16.96
N ALA A 208 -4.56 10.32 17.93
CA ALA A 208 -4.10 8.96 17.72
C ALA A 208 -5.07 8.20 16.79
N ASP A 209 -4.50 7.50 15.82
CA ASP A 209 -5.23 6.59 14.93
C ASP A 209 -5.91 5.47 15.72
N GLY A 210 -7.08 5.02 15.25
CA GLY A 210 -7.83 3.94 15.89
C GLY A 210 -8.56 4.35 17.17
N THR A 211 -8.70 5.66 17.44
CA THR A 211 -9.49 6.15 18.57
C THR A 211 -10.98 6.02 18.27
N LEU A 212 -11.75 5.43 19.19
CA LEU A 212 -13.20 5.32 19.08
C LEU A 212 -13.85 6.66 19.40
N VAL A 213 -14.57 7.23 18.44
CA VAL A 213 -15.28 8.50 18.56
C VAL A 213 -16.79 8.34 18.34
N SER A 214 -17.55 9.29 18.87
CA SER A 214 -19.01 9.34 18.73
C SER A 214 -19.43 10.32 17.63
N SER A 215 -20.71 10.29 17.25
CA SER A 215 -21.27 11.25 16.29
C SER A 215 -21.19 12.72 16.71
N ASN A 216 -20.95 13.01 17.99
CA ASN A 216 -20.76 14.39 18.46
C ASN A 216 -19.39 14.95 18.04
N ASP A 217 -18.41 14.07 17.82
CA ASP A 217 -17.00 14.41 17.61
C ASP A 217 -16.54 14.10 16.17
N CYS A 218 -17.43 13.52 15.35
CA CYS A 218 -17.12 13.08 13.99
C CYS A 218 -18.28 13.36 13.04
N GLU A 219 -18.10 14.35 12.16
CA GLU A 219 -19.12 14.78 11.18
C GLU A 219 -19.47 13.70 10.14
N ALA A 220 -18.69 12.63 10.05
CA ALA A 220 -18.95 11.52 9.15
C ALA A 220 -20.05 10.57 9.67
N LEU A 221 -20.46 10.73 10.93
CA LEU A 221 -21.34 9.80 11.63
C LEU A 221 -22.76 10.34 11.77
N GLU A 222 -23.71 9.42 11.67
CA GLU A 222 -25.12 9.63 11.99
C GLU A 222 -25.34 9.50 13.50
N THR A 223 -26.44 10.04 14.00
CA THR A 223 -26.75 10.03 15.44
C THR A 223 -26.78 8.60 15.99
N GLY A 224 -25.95 8.35 17.00
CA GLY A 224 -25.85 7.04 17.67
C GLY A 224 -24.77 6.13 17.08
N GLU A 225 -24.16 6.48 15.95
CA GLU A 225 -23.00 5.76 15.42
C GLU A 225 -21.72 6.06 16.21
N LYS A 226 -20.78 5.13 16.12
CA LYS A 226 -19.41 5.27 16.60
C LYS A 226 -18.45 4.78 15.53
N ALA A 227 -17.27 5.37 15.45
CA ALA A 227 -16.25 4.96 14.50
C ALA A 227 -14.85 5.05 15.07
N PHE A 228 -13.94 4.29 14.46
CA PHE A 228 -12.51 4.47 14.66
C PHE A 228 -11.97 5.43 13.60
N CYS A 229 -11.37 6.53 14.04
CA CYS A 229 -10.84 7.56 13.15
C CYS A 229 -9.36 7.36 12.87
N PHE A 230 -8.97 7.63 11.63
CA PHE A 230 -7.62 7.54 11.11
C PHE A 230 -7.28 8.82 10.34
N TRP A 231 -6.05 9.31 10.47
CA TRP A 231 -5.67 10.63 9.99
C TRP A 231 -4.43 10.58 9.11
N GLY A 232 -4.60 10.99 7.85
CA GLY A 232 -3.52 11.23 6.91
C GLY A 232 -2.65 12.39 7.37
N ARG A 233 -1.33 12.26 7.22
CA ARG A 233 -0.33 13.23 7.71
C ARG A 233 -0.01 14.33 6.69
N VAL A 234 -0.90 14.53 5.71
CA VAL A 234 -0.70 15.54 4.66
C VAL A 234 -1.11 16.90 5.19
N LYS A 235 -0.25 17.93 5.03
CA LYS A 235 -0.54 19.30 5.50
C LYS A 235 -1.45 20.09 4.56
N LYS A 236 -1.54 19.70 3.29
CA LYS A 236 -2.36 20.37 2.27
C LYS A 236 -2.90 19.35 1.28
N PHE A 237 -4.23 19.25 1.21
CA PHE A 237 -4.93 18.35 0.31
C PHE A 237 -5.78 19.16 -0.68
N SER A 238 -5.64 18.88 -1.98
CA SER A 238 -6.46 19.48 -3.03
C SER A 238 -7.35 18.40 -3.64
N PRO A 239 -8.57 18.18 -3.12
CA PRO A 239 -9.43 17.12 -3.61
C PRO A 239 -9.77 17.33 -5.08
N LYS A 240 -9.58 16.28 -5.89
CA LYS A 240 -10.13 16.24 -7.23
C LYS A 240 -11.62 15.91 -7.17
N LYS A 241 -12.40 16.58 -8.03
CA LYS A 241 -13.85 16.39 -8.15
C LYS A 241 -14.22 15.29 -9.14
N THR A 242 -13.27 14.87 -9.95
CA THR A 242 -13.29 13.68 -10.79
C THR A 242 -12.16 12.80 -10.33
N ASN A 243 -12.46 11.56 -9.95
CA ASN A 243 -11.52 10.71 -9.23
C ASN A 243 -11.95 9.24 -9.19
N ALA A 244 -10.96 8.40 -8.91
CA ALA A 244 -11.09 7.01 -8.53
C ALA A 244 -10.46 6.85 -7.14
N VAL A 245 -11.23 6.28 -6.20
CA VAL A 245 -10.74 5.94 -4.87
C VAL A 245 -10.92 4.44 -4.67
N THR A 246 -9.85 3.74 -4.30
CA THR A 246 -9.83 2.27 -4.18
C THR A 246 -9.20 1.84 -2.86
N ILE A 247 -9.52 0.62 -2.43
CA ILE A 247 -8.84 -0.05 -1.30
C ILE A 247 -8.11 -1.27 -1.82
N LYS A 248 -6.81 -1.35 -1.52
CA LYS A 248 -5.90 -2.42 -1.93
C LYS A 248 -5.50 -3.30 -0.74
N GLN A 249 -5.36 -4.59 -0.98
CA GLN A 249 -4.73 -5.51 -0.05
C GLN A 249 -3.19 -5.31 -0.01
N PRO A 250 -2.53 -5.49 1.15
CA PRO A 250 -1.10 -5.22 1.32
C PRO A 250 -0.17 -5.99 0.40
N TYR A 251 -0.42 -7.30 0.20
CA TYR A 251 0.52 -8.21 -0.48
C TYR A 251 0.16 -8.48 -1.92
N THR A 252 -1.13 -8.70 -2.20
CA THR A 252 -1.58 -9.05 -3.54
C THR A 252 -1.84 -7.81 -4.40
N GLY A 253 -2.03 -6.64 -3.78
CA GLY A 253 -2.49 -5.44 -4.47
C GLY A 253 -3.92 -5.53 -4.98
N GLU A 254 -4.64 -6.63 -4.70
CA GLU A 254 -6.01 -6.85 -5.11
C GLU A 254 -6.93 -5.79 -4.51
N LEU A 255 -7.90 -5.32 -5.31
CA LEU A 255 -8.88 -4.35 -4.87
C LEU A 255 -9.98 -5.03 -4.05
N GLN A 256 -10.33 -4.44 -2.91
CA GLN A 256 -11.51 -4.87 -2.12
C GLN A 256 -12.79 -4.17 -2.57
N ASP A 257 -12.71 -2.87 -2.87
CA ASP A 257 -13.83 -2.05 -3.31
C ASP A 257 -13.30 -0.81 -4.03
N ALA A 258 -14.18 -0.14 -4.78
CA ALA A 258 -13.87 1.08 -5.50
C ALA A 258 -15.07 2.04 -5.53
N VAL A 259 -14.76 3.32 -5.65
CA VAL A 259 -15.73 4.36 -5.96
C VAL A 259 -15.16 5.30 -7.02
N LEU A 260 -15.81 5.30 -8.17
CA LEU A 260 -15.48 6.18 -9.30
C LEU A 260 -16.52 7.29 -9.38
N PHE A 261 -16.07 8.54 -9.41
CA PHE A 261 -16.97 9.68 -9.52
C PHE A 261 -16.40 10.76 -10.42
N ARG A 262 -17.29 11.50 -11.08
CA ARG A 262 -16.93 12.61 -11.96
C ARG A 262 -17.72 13.87 -11.67
N ASN A 263 -17.09 15.01 -11.92
CA ASN A 263 -17.80 16.26 -12.00
C ASN A 263 -18.72 16.24 -13.24
N PRO A 264 -19.96 16.77 -13.16
CA PRO A 264 -20.87 16.81 -14.30
C PRO A 264 -20.33 17.53 -15.54
N LYS A 265 -19.34 18.41 -15.36
CA LYS A 265 -18.71 19.19 -16.44
C LYS A 265 -17.51 18.49 -17.07
N ASP A 266 -17.02 17.43 -16.46
CA ASP A 266 -15.83 16.73 -16.93
C ASP A 266 -16.26 15.60 -17.87
N GLU A 267 -15.64 15.58 -19.06
CA GLU A 267 -15.87 14.62 -20.14
C GLU A 267 -14.80 13.53 -20.19
N ASP A 268 -13.70 13.70 -19.45
CA ASP A 268 -12.59 12.76 -19.32
C ASP A 268 -12.12 12.67 -17.86
N TRP A 269 -11.23 11.72 -17.57
CA TRP A 269 -10.68 11.50 -16.23
C TRP A 269 -9.70 12.60 -15.78
N GLY A 270 -9.23 13.44 -16.69
CA GLY A 270 -8.30 14.55 -16.45
C GLY A 270 -6.85 14.15 -16.22
N VAL A 271 -6.58 13.00 -15.58
CA VAL A 271 -5.23 12.45 -15.42
C VAL A 271 -5.19 10.93 -15.65
N PRO A 272 -4.10 10.40 -16.26
CA PRO A 272 -4.01 8.97 -16.61
C PRO A 272 -4.14 8.02 -15.42
N GLU A 273 -3.75 8.44 -14.21
CA GLU A 273 -3.76 7.54 -13.06
C GLU A 273 -5.18 7.28 -12.52
N ILE A 274 -6.10 8.22 -12.75
CA ILE A 274 -7.52 7.97 -12.46
C ILE A 274 -8.08 6.96 -13.45
N GLU A 275 -7.74 7.10 -14.73
CA GLU A 275 -8.15 6.16 -15.78
C GLU A 275 -7.60 4.75 -15.52
N GLN A 276 -6.32 4.65 -15.13
CA GLN A 276 -5.70 3.39 -14.75
C GLN A 276 -6.43 2.76 -13.55
N ALA A 277 -6.70 3.54 -12.49
CA ALA A 277 -7.42 3.03 -11.32
C ALA A 277 -8.86 2.60 -11.64
N ALA A 278 -9.52 3.26 -12.60
CA ALA A 278 -10.83 2.84 -13.11
C ALA A 278 -10.75 1.51 -13.87
N SER A 279 -9.73 1.31 -14.70
CA SER A 279 -9.47 0.04 -15.38
C SER A 279 -9.20 -1.09 -14.37
N GLU A 280 -8.33 -0.84 -13.38
CA GLU A 280 -8.02 -1.80 -12.32
C GLU A 280 -9.29 -2.22 -11.55
N ALA A 281 -10.22 -1.28 -11.31
CA ALA A 281 -11.49 -1.56 -10.65
C ALA A 281 -12.41 -2.50 -11.45
N ILE A 282 -12.39 -2.40 -12.77
CA ILE A 282 -13.11 -3.33 -13.66
C ILE A 282 -12.45 -4.69 -13.67
N ASP A 283 -11.13 -4.73 -13.84
CA ASP A 283 -10.38 -5.99 -13.92
C ASP A 283 -10.53 -6.80 -12.63
N ALA A 284 -10.63 -6.12 -11.48
CA ALA A 284 -10.90 -6.73 -10.18
C ALA A 284 -12.39 -7.05 -9.93
N GLY A 285 -13.31 -6.66 -10.82
CA GLY A 285 -14.74 -6.90 -10.69
C GLY A 285 -15.44 -6.06 -9.61
N VAL A 286 -14.77 -5.03 -9.09
CA VAL A 286 -15.29 -4.12 -8.04
C VAL A 286 -15.91 -2.84 -8.60
N TRP A 287 -16.01 -2.74 -9.93
CA TRP A 287 -16.77 -1.72 -10.65
C TRP A 287 -17.45 -2.31 -11.91
N ASN A 288 -18.52 -1.69 -12.38
CA ASN A 288 -19.35 -2.09 -13.52
C ASN A 288 -20.05 -0.86 -14.13
N PRO A 289 -20.43 -0.91 -15.41
CA PRO A 289 -20.14 -1.97 -16.38
C PRO A 289 -18.72 -1.90 -16.96
N ASP A 290 -18.09 -0.73 -16.94
CA ASP A 290 -16.75 -0.47 -17.49
C ASP A 290 -16.09 0.72 -16.77
N GLY A 291 -14.83 1.01 -17.14
CA GLY A 291 -14.01 2.07 -16.56
C GLY A 291 -14.20 3.44 -17.24
N GLU A 292 -15.23 3.57 -18.08
CA GLU A 292 -15.50 4.83 -18.78
C GLU A 292 -15.99 5.89 -17.81
N VAL A 293 -15.50 7.12 -17.98
CA VAL A 293 -15.87 8.26 -17.14
C VAL A 293 -17.38 8.50 -17.12
N LEU A 294 -18.08 8.23 -18.22
CA LEU A 294 -19.53 8.39 -18.32
C LEU A 294 -20.31 7.42 -17.41
N ASN A 295 -19.72 6.27 -17.08
CA ASN A 295 -20.31 5.27 -16.19
C ASN A 295 -19.92 5.46 -14.71
N ALA A 296 -19.09 6.46 -14.42
CA ALA A 296 -18.80 6.91 -13.06
C ALA A 296 -20.02 7.58 -12.41
N VAL A 297 -19.99 7.72 -11.08
CA VAL A 297 -21.01 8.51 -10.37
C VAL A 297 -20.89 9.97 -10.80
N GLN A 298 -21.89 10.45 -11.55
CA GLN A 298 -21.96 11.86 -11.92
C GLN A 298 -22.42 12.68 -10.70
N ALA A 299 -21.48 13.33 -10.03
CA ALA A 299 -21.75 14.08 -8.81
C ALA A 299 -20.97 15.39 -8.75
N ASN A 300 -21.67 16.51 -8.56
CA ASN A 300 -21.02 17.77 -8.20
C ASN A 300 -20.71 17.76 -6.70
N ILE A 301 -19.70 16.98 -6.31
CA ILE A 301 -19.26 16.89 -4.92
C ILE A 301 -18.64 18.22 -4.52
N THR A 302 -19.09 18.75 -3.39
CA THR A 302 -18.60 19.98 -2.76
C THR A 302 -18.27 19.69 -1.31
N PRO A 303 -17.55 20.57 -0.59
CA PRO A 303 -17.27 20.40 0.85
C PRO A 303 -18.49 20.38 1.77
N THR A 304 -19.70 20.44 1.22
CA THR A 304 -20.99 20.46 1.92
C THR A 304 -21.91 19.35 1.43
N LYS A 305 -21.39 18.39 0.66
CA LYS A 305 -22.16 17.28 0.12
C LYS A 305 -21.39 15.99 0.33
N ILE A 306 -22.12 14.95 0.65
CA ILE A 306 -21.60 13.62 0.92
C ILE A 306 -22.08 12.72 -0.20
N LEU A 307 -21.16 12.02 -0.85
CA LEU A 307 -21.52 10.92 -1.72
C LEU A 307 -21.67 9.67 -0.85
N LYS A 308 -22.87 9.14 -0.77
CA LYS A 308 -23.24 8.04 0.14
C LYS A 308 -23.72 6.85 -0.68
N ARG A 309 -23.27 5.65 -0.31
CA ARG A 309 -23.77 4.41 -0.88
C ARG A 309 -25.18 4.12 -0.32
N ILE A 310 -26.11 3.76 -1.19
CA ILE A 310 -27.53 3.54 -0.86
C ILE A 310 -27.70 2.30 0.04
N SER A 311 -26.97 1.22 -0.26
CA SER A 311 -27.00 -0.03 0.49
C SER A 311 -25.58 -0.58 0.68
N LEU A 312 -25.33 -1.13 1.87
CA LEU A 312 -24.10 -1.86 2.21
C LEU A 312 -24.33 -3.38 2.26
N GLU A 313 -25.56 -3.83 2.05
CA GLU A 313 -25.95 -5.23 2.00
C GLU A 313 -25.98 -5.75 0.57
N THR A 314 -26.54 -4.97 -0.35
CA THR A 314 -26.62 -5.29 -1.79
C THR A 314 -25.82 -4.28 -2.58
N ILE A 315 -24.59 -4.64 -2.93
CA ILE A 315 -23.67 -3.80 -3.70
C ILE A 315 -23.66 -4.31 -5.15
N LYS A 316 -23.97 -3.42 -6.10
CA LYS A 316 -23.94 -3.71 -7.55
C LYS A 316 -22.64 -3.28 -8.20
N HIS A 317 -21.77 -2.59 -7.45
CA HIS A 317 -20.48 -2.10 -7.91
C HIS A 317 -20.62 -1.15 -9.11
N ASN A 318 -21.57 -0.21 -9.08
CA ASN A 318 -21.72 0.77 -10.17
C ASN A 318 -22.27 2.10 -9.66
N ALA A 319 -22.42 3.08 -10.56
CA ALA A 319 -22.88 4.41 -10.21
C ALA A 319 -24.26 4.45 -9.53
N ALA A 320 -25.14 3.49 -9.80
CA ALA A 320 -26.49 3.45 -9.21
C ALA A 320 -26.51 3.06 -7.73
N ASP A 321 -25.38 2.57 -7.18
CA ASP A 321 -25.25 2.32 -5.75
C ASP A 321 -25.09 3.61 -4.94
N TRP A 322 -24.96 4.77 -5.59
CA TRP A 322 -24.53 6.01 -4.95
C TRP A 322 -25.55 7.14 -5.10
N ILE A 323 -25.69 7.93 -4.04
CA ILE A 323 -26.49 9.15 -4.02
C ILE A 323 -25.67 10.30 -3.43
N LEU A 324 -25.96 11.51 -3.91
CA LEU A 324 -25.37 12.73 -3.38
C LEU A 324 -26.33 13.35 -2.36
N THR A 325 -25.94 13.36 -1.09
CA THR A 325 -26.68 13.97 0.01
C THR A 325 -26.03 15.28 0.46
N LYS A 326 -26.78 16.07 1.24
CA LYS A 326 -26.23 17.22 1.97
C LYS A 326 -25.47 16.75 3.21
#